data_AF-A0A0P7Z1D5-F1
#
_entry.id   AF-A0A0P7Z1D5-F1
#
_cell.length_a   1.000
_cell.length_b   1.000
_cell.length_c   1.000
_cell.angle_alpha   90.00
_cell.angle_beta   90.00
_cell.angle_gamma   90.00
#
_symmetry.space_group_name_H-M   'P 1'
#
loop_
_entity.id
_entity.type
_entity.pdbx_description
1 polymer ?
#
loop_
_entity_poly.entity_id
_entity_poly.type
_entity_poly.pdbx_seq_one_letter_code
_entity_poly.pdbx_strand_id
1 'polypeptide(L)'
;PDPALPAAWRLDATRALATAGPLAWEDDFAGTIPVDLAGLGDVVLVRKDLPASYHLAVTLDDAADGVTLVTRGADLFAASHIHRTLQALLGLAVPRWHHHALLTDDTGQKLAKRRGSPALAERRRAGEDGRMLAQQLRLQHLRLGT
;
A
#
# COMPACT_ATOMS: atom_id res chain seq x y z
N PRO A 1 11.18 31.09 4.35
CA PRO A 1 10.33 30.56 3.25
C PRO A 1 9.10 31.46 3.08
N ASP A 2 8.69 31.75 1.83
CA ASP A 2 7.49 32.53 1.55
C ASP A 2 6.22 31.70 1.84
N PRO A 3 5.39 32.09 2.83
CA PRO A 3 4.16 31.35 3.16
C PRO A 3 3.08 31.45 2.08
N ALA A 4 3.22 32.33 1.08
CA ALA A 4 2.28 32.46 -0.02
C ALA A 4 2.48 31.42 -1.14
N LEU A 5 3.63 30.72 -1.16
CA LEU A 5 3.90 29.69 -2.15
C LEU A 5 3.33 28.33 -1.72
N PRO A 6 2.85 27.49 -2.67
CA PRO A 6 2.40 26.13 -2.36
C PRO A 6 3.48 25.33 -1.62
N ALA A 7 3.14 24.87 -0.42
CA ALA A 7 4.01 24.06 0.42
C ALA A 7 3.51 22.61 0.46
N ALA A 8 4.44 21.67 0.57
CA ALA A 8 4.06 20.28 0.85
C ALA A 8 3.68 20.17 2.33
N TRP A 9 2.55 19.55 2.62
CA TRP A 9 2.16 19.23 3.98
C TRP A 9 2.70 17.86 4.35
N ARG A 10 3.29 17.75 5.53
CA ARG A 10 3.86 16.51 6.04
C ARG A 10 3.23 16.19 7.39
N LEU A 11 3.05 14.90 7.64
CA LEU A 11 2.71 14.36 8.93
C LEU A 11 3.96 14.38 9.80
N ASP A 12 3.95 15.16 10.88
CA ASP A 12 4.96 15.06 11.94
C ASP A 12 4.75 13.72 12.67
N ALA A 13 5.64 12.76 12.42
CA ALA A 13 5.46 11.39 12.91
C ALA A 13 5.51 11.31 14.44
N THR A 14 6.42 12.06 15.07
CA THR A 14 6.57 12.10 16.53
C THR A 14 5.32 12.66 17.18
N ARG A 15 4.84 13.81 16.71
CA ARG A 15 3.63 14.45 17.24
C ARG A 15 2.38 13.60 16.97
N ALA A 16 2.30 12.97 15.81
CA ALA A 16 1.20 12.06 15.46
C ALA A 16 1.08 10.91 16.46
N LEU A 17 2.19 10.21 16.76
CA LEU A 17 2.21 9.11 17.71
C LEU A 17 1.93 9.58 19.15
N ALA A 18 2.48 10.73 19.56
CA ALA A 18 2.20 11.30 20.86
C ALA A 18 0.72 11.69 21.04
N THR A 19 0.06 12.13 19.95
CA THR A 19 -1.35 12.52 19.96
C THR A 19 -2.28 11.30 19.93
N ALA A 20 -1.98 10.31 19.10
CA ALA A 20 -2.83 9.14 18.93
C ALA A 20 -2.69 8.09 20.03
N GLY A 21 -1.57 8.12 20.78
CA GLY A 21 -1.23 7.07 21.73
C GLY A 21 -0.80 5.76 21.06
N PRO A 22 -0.66 4.66 21.83
CA PRO A 22 -0.31 3.35 21.29
C PRO A 22 -1.37 2.85 20.31
N LEU A 23 -0.94 2.50 19.10
CA LEU A 23 -1.80 1.95 18.05
C LEU A 23 -1.28 0.59 17.59
N ALA A 24 -2.20 -0.25 17.11
CA ALA A 24 -1.90 -1.49 16.42
C ALA A 24 -2.89 -1.71 15.26
N TRP A 25 -2.52 -2.59 14.34
CA TRP A 25 -3.35 -3.04 13.22
C TRP A 25 -3.21 -4.56 13.03
N GLU A 26 -4.18 -5.17 12.37
CA GLU A 26 -4.22 -6.63 12.16
C GLU A 26 -3.90 -6.97 10.70
N ASP A 27 -2.98 -7.91 10.52
CA ASP A 27 -2.72 -8.57 9.24
C ASP A 27 -3.08 -10.06 9.32
N ASP A 28 -3.71 -10.58 8.27
CA ASP A 28 -4.13 -11.99 8.20
C ASP A 28 -2.97 -12.99 8.39
N PHE A 29 -1.74 -12.63 8.01
CA PHE A 29 -0.56 -13.50 8.14
C PHE A 29 0.38 -13.09 9.26
N ALA A 30 0.62 -11.79 9.42
CA ALA A 30 1.57 -11.27 10.40
C ALA A 30 0.94 -11.07 11.80
N GLY A 31 -0.38 -11.19 11.92
CA GLY A 31 -1.12 -11.02 13.17
C GLY A 31 -1.22 -9.55 13.59
N THR A 32 -1.28 -9.30 14.90
CA THR A 32 -1.35 -7.94 15.45
C THR A 32 0.01 -7.25 15.41
N ILE A 33 0.10 -6.14 14.69
CA ILE A 33 1.32 -5.36 14.50
C ILE A 33 1.19 -4.00 15.20
N PRO A 34 2.07 -3.65 16.14
CA PRO A 34 2.12 -2.31 16.69
C PRO A 34 2.54 -1.30 15.62
N VAL A 35 1.97 -0.09 15.68
CA VAL A 35 2.36 0.99 14.77
C VAL A 35 3.77 1.47 15.11
N ASP A 36 4.64 1.49 14.09
CA ASP A 36 5.97 2.08 14.16
C ASP A 36 6.19 2.98 12.94
N LEU A 37 6.55 4.25 13.18
CA LEU A 37 6.89 5.22 12.15
C LEU A 37 8.38 5.58 12.13
N ALA A 38 9.20 5.01 13.01
CA ALA A 38 10.61 5.37 13.20
C ALA A 38 11.47 5.19 11.92
N GLY A 39 11.07 4.28 11.03
CA GLY A 39 11.71 4.08 9.72
C GLY A 39 11.06 4.79 8.53
N LEU A 40 9.91 5.44 8.72
CA LEU A 40 9.13 6.06 7.64
C LEU A 40 9.24 7.58 7.61
N GLY A 41 9.57 8.19 8.76
CA GLY A 41 9.75 9.63 8.90
C GLY A 41 8.48 10.44 8.59
N ASP A 42 8.67 11.72 8.30
CA ASP A 42 7.55 12.64 8.07
C ASP A 42 6.94 12.47 6.68
N VAL A 43 5.85 11.72 6.63
CA VAL A 43 5.14 11.35 5.41
C VAL A 43 4.48 12.56 4.78
N VAL A 44 4.65 12.75 3.47
CA VAL A 44 3.93 13.79 2.73
C VAL A 44 2.44 13.44 2.64
N LEU A 45 1.58 14.37 3.04
CA LEU A 45 0.11 14.28 2.95
C LEU A 45 -0.45 15.06 1.77
N VAL A 46 0.10 16.25 1.50
CA VAL A 46 -0.27 17.09 0.35
C VAL A 46 1.00 17.49 -0.37
N ARG A 47 1.01 17.33 -1.69
CA ARG A 47 2.14 17.76 -2.53
C ARG A 47 1.89 19.16 -3.03
N LYS A 48 2.96 19.87 -3.41
CA LYS A 48 2.85 21.22 -3.99
C LYS A 48 2.00 21.23 -5.26
N ASP A 49 2.07 20.16 -6.05
CA ASP A 49 1.45 20.08 -7.38
C ASP A 49 0.20 19.20 -7.41
N LEU A 50 -0.11 18.47 -6.34
CA LEU A 50 -1.22 17.52 -6.30
C LEU A 50 -1.94 17.56 -4.94
N PRO A 51 -3.28 17.47 -4.94
CA PRO A 51 -4.11 17.77 -3.77
C PRO A 51 -3.96 16.76 -2.63
N ALA A 52 -3.49 15.54 -2.91
CA ALA A 52 -3.26 14.52 -1.90
C ALA A 52 -2.10 13.58 -2.28
N SER A 53 -1.43 13.05 -1.27
CA SER A 53 -0.57 11.88 -1.40
C SER A 53 -1.40 10.61 -1.47
N TYR A 54 -0.78 9.53 -1.95
CA TYR A 54 -1.39 8.20 -1.92
C TYR A 54 -1.90 7.84 -0.51
N HIS A 55 -1.11 8.11 0.54
CA HIS A 55 -1.48 7.71 1.90
C HIS A 55 -2.73 8.41 2.41
N LEU A 56 -2.86 9.70 2.14
CA LEU A 56 -4.05 10.45 2.55
C LEU A 56 -5.26 10.03 1.73
N ALA A 57 -5.12 9.98 0.40
CA ALA A 57 -6.23 9.63 -0.50
C ALA A 57 -6.80 8.25 -0.18
N VAL A 58 -5.97 7.21 -0.18
CA VAL A 58 -6.45 5.83 0.05
C VAL A 58 -7.09 5.67 1.42
N THR A 59 -6.57 6.35 2.45
CA THR A 59 -7.14 6.24 3.80
C THR A 59 -8.53 6.87 3.88
N LEU A 60 -8.75 7.98 3.19
CA LEU A 60 -10.05 8.65 3.13
C LEU A 60 -11.04 7.87 2.27
N ASP A 61 -10.60 7.41 1.09
CA ASP A 61 -11.44 6.68 0.14
C ASP A 61 -11.88 5.32 0.73
N ASP A 62 -10.95 4.56 1.33
CA ASP A 62 -11.28 3.28 1.99
C ASP A 62 -12.33 3.48 3.11
N ALA A 63 -12.21 4.55 3.89
CA ALA A 63 -13.15 4.86 4.96
C ALA A 63 -14.52 5.31 4.41
N ALA A 64 -14.53 6.10 3.33
CA ALA A 64 -15.76 6.56 2.68
C ALA A 64 -16.53 5.41 2.01
N ASP A 65 -15.80 4.48 1.39
CA ASP A 65 -16.37 3.30 0.73
C ASP A 65 -16.72 2.16 1.70
N GLY A 66 -16.35 2.27 2.97
CA GLY A 66 -16.63 1.27 4.00
C GLY A 66 -15.80 -0.01 3.84
N VAL A 67 -14.56 0.10 3.34
CA VAL A 67 -13.64 -1.03 3.19
C VAL A 67 -13.32 -1.64 4.56
N THR A 68 -13.56 -2.94 4.68
CA THR A 68 -13.30 -3.70 5.93
C THR A 68 -12.07 -4.61 5.85
N LEU A 69 -11.62 -4.93 4.63
CA LEU A 69 -10.42 -5.74 4.36
C LEU A 69 -9.63 -5.12 3.20
N VAL A 70 -8.41 -4.68 3.50
CA VAL A 70 -7.47 -4.16 2.50
C VAL A 70 -6.56 -5.29 2.02
N THR A 71 -6.82 -5.81 0.82
CA THR A 71 -5.98 -6.84 0.17
C THR A 71 -4.99 -6.19 -0.79
N ARG A 72 -3.69 -6.33 -0.54
CA ARG A 72 -2.63 -5.71 -1.37
C ARG A 72 -1.31 -6.47 -1.29
N GLY A 73 -0.35 -6.11 -2.14
CA GLY A 73 0.97 -6.73 -2.14
C GLY A 73 1.79 -6.42 -0.89
N ALA A 74 2.63 -7.38 -0.47
CA ALA A 74 3.52 -7.25 0.68
C ALA A 74 4.54 -6.10 0.58
N ASP A 75 4.75 -5.54 -0.61
CA ASP A 75 5.57 -4.33 -0.80
C ASP A 75 4.93 -3.07 -0.18
N LEU A 76 3.63 -3.10 0.10
CA LEU A 76 2.91 -2.01 0.77
C LEU A 76 2.70 -2.25 2.28
N PHE A 77 3.31 -3.29 2.86
CA PHE A 77 3.14 -3.64 4.27
C PHE A 77 3.44 -2.47 5.21
N ALA A 78 4.58 -1.80 5.01
CA ALA A 78 4.98 -0.68 5.84
C ALA A 78 4.05 0.55 5.72
N ALA A 79 3.31 0.68 4.61
CA ALA A 79 2.34 1.76 4.45
C ALA A 79 1.16 1.64 5.43
N SER A 80 0.89 0.44 5.95
CA SER A 80 -0.19 0.19 6.92
C SER A 80 0.03 0.94 8.24
N HIS A 81 1.27 1.13 8.67
CA HIS A 81 1.56 1.96 9.86
C HIS A 81 1.05 3.40 9.66
N ILE A 82 1.32 3.97 8.48
CA ILE A 82 0.89 5.33 8.12
C ILE A 82 -0.64 5.41 8.06
N HIS A 83 -1.27 4.46 7.35
CA HIS A 83 -2.73 4.42 7.20
C HIS A 83 -3.42 4.27 8.56
N ARG A 84 -2.90 3.39 9.42
CA ARG A 84 -3.42 3.21 10.78
C ARG A 84 -3.29 4.47 11.63
N THR A 85 -2.17 5.19 11.55
CA THR A 85 -1.98 6.48 12.24
C THR A 85 -2.96 7.52 11.72
N LEU A 86 -3.12 7.65 10.41
CA LEU A 86 -4.07 8.60 9.81
C LEU A 86 -5.51 8.30 10.22
N GLN A 87 -5.92 7.04 10.23
CA GLN A 87 -7.25 6.63 10.71
C GLN A 87 -7.48 7.06 12.16
N ALA A 88 -6.50 6.89 13.04
CA ALA A 88 -6.61 7.31 14.43
C ALA A 88 -6.77 8.84 14.56
N LEU A 89 -5.93 9.60 13.87
CA LEU A 89 -5.95 11.07 13.93
C LEU A 89 -7.22 11.68 13.35
N LEU A 90 -7.81 11.02 12.35
CA LEU A 90 -9.00 11.48 11.63
C LEU A 90 -10.30 10.85 12.17
N GLY A 91 -10.22 9.94 13.15
CA GLY A 91 -11.40 9.25 13.71
C GLY A 91 -12.09 8.31 12.71
N LEU A 92 -11.33 7.68 11.82
CA LEU A 92 -11.85 6.80 10.77
C LEU A 92 -11.92 5.34 11.23
N ALA A 93 -12.75 4.54 10.54
CA ALA A 93 -12.81 3.10 10.73
C ALA A 93 -11.48 2.42 10.40
N VAL A 94 -11.20 1.31 11.07
CA VAL A 94 -9.96 0.54 10.91
C VAL A 94 -10.29 -0.79 10.23
N PRO A 95 -9.78 -1.05 9.01
CA PRO A 95 -9.95 -2.34 8.35
C PRO A 95 -8.98 -3.38 8.93
N ARG A 96 -9.14 -4.64 8.50
CA ARG A 96 -8.05 -5.62 8.54
C ARG A 96 -7.21 -5.52 7.27
N TRP A 97 -5.96 -5.97 7.33
CA TRP A 97 -5.09 -6.04 6.17
C TRP A 97 -4.79 -7.49 5.77
N HIS A 98 -4.62 -7.71 4.47
CA HIS A 98 -4.12 -8.94 3.91
C HIS A 98 -3.01 -8.61 2.92
N HIS A 99 -1.75 -8.84 3.33
CA HIS A 99 -0.60 -8.62 2.47
C HIS A 99 -0.19 -9.90 1.73
N HIS A 100 -0.57 -10.02 0.47
CA HIS A 100 -0.25 -11.19 -0.33
C HIS A 100 1.20 -11.13 -0.87
N ALA A 101 1.78 -12.30 -1.10
CA ALA A 101 3.11 -12.43 -1.71
C ALA A 101 3.16 -11.82 -3.11
N LEU A 102 4.36 -11.38 -3.51
CA LEU A 102 4.60 -10.71 -4.78
C LEU A 102 4.84 -11.73 -5.89
N LEU A 103 4.46 -11.36 -7.11
CA LEU A 103 4.77 -12.15 -8.29
C LEU A 103 6.25 -12.06 -8.61
N THR A 104 6.88 -13.19 -8.89
CA THR A 104 8.29 -13.30 -9.25
C THR A 104 8.49 -13.93 -10.61
N ASP A 105 9.66 -13.75 -11.20
CA ASP A 105 10.12 -14.55 -12.34
C ASP A 105 10.67 -15.91 -11.90
N ASP A 106 11.16 -16.69 -12.85
CA ASP A 106 11.75 -18.02 -12.63
C ASP A 106 13.05 -17.97 -11.82
N THR A 107 13.72 -16.81 -11.78
CA THR A 107 14.89 -16.58 -10.92
C THR A 107 14.51 -16.15 -9.50
N GLY A 108 13.22 -15.99 -9.21
CA GLY A 108 12.70 -15.57 -7.92
C GLY A 108 12.72 -14.05 -7.71
N GLN A 109 13.04 -13.25 -8.73
CA GLN A 109 13.01 -11.79 -8.61
C GLN A 109 11.61 -11.25 -8.83
N LYS A 110 11.22 -10.21 -8.09
CA LYS A 110 9.91 -9.55 -8.26
C LYS A 110 9.72 -9.11 -9.71
N LEU A 111 8.57 -9.44 -10.31
CA LEU A 111 8.22 -8.92 -11.64
C LEU A 111 8.14 -7.39 -11.61
N ALA A 112 8.69 -6.75 -12.62
CA ALA A 112 8.59 -5.31 -12.79
C ALA A 112 8.73 -4.92 -14.25
N LYS A 113 7.91 -3.95 -14.70
CA LYS A 113 8.00 -3.42 -16.08
C LYS A 113 9.41 -2.97 -16.45
N ARG A 114 10.13 -2.32 -15.53
CA ARG A 114 11.53 -1.88 -15.73
C ARG A 114 12.53 -3.02 -15.95
N ARG A 115 12.15 -4.26 -15.62
CA ARG A 115 12.94 -5.49 -15.81
C ARG A 115 12.49 -6.30 -17.03
N GLY A 116 11.62 -5.73 -17.88
CA GLY A 116 11.13 -6.42 -19.07
C GLY A 116 10.06 -7.47 -18.80
N SER A 117 9.52 -7.56 -17.57
CA SER A 117 8.39 -8.45 -17.29
C SER A 117 7.17 -8.02 -18.13
N PRO A 118 6.54 -8.95 -18.87
CA PRO A 118 5.49 -8.59 -19.83
C PRO A 118 4.23 -8.09 -19.13
N ALA A 119 3.67 -6.99 -19.63
CA ALA A 119 2.39 -6.48 -19.15
C ALA A 119 1.24 -7.41 -19.57
N LEU A 120 0.12 -7.40 -18.84
CA LEU A 120 -1.07 -8.20 -19.21
C LEU A 120 -1.54 -7.95 -20.66
N ALA A 121 -1.39 -6.72 -21.15
CA ALA A 121 -1.73 -6.38 -22.54
C ALA A 121 -0.79 -7.03 -23.56
N GLU A 122 0.49 -7.20 -23.23
CA GLU A 122 1.48 -7.88 -24.08
C GLU A 122 1.22 -9.38 -24.11
N ARG A 123 1.03 -9.99 -22.92
CA ARG A 123 0.65 -11.41 -22.78
C ARG A 123 -0.61 -11.74 -23.59
N ARG A 124 -1.63 -10.87 -23.52
CA ARG A 124 -2.86 -10.99 -24.33
C ARG A 124 -2.58 -10.91 -25.83
N ARG A 125 -1.76 -9.95 -26.27
CA ARG A 125 -1.39 -9.82 -27.70
C ARG A 125 -0.58 -11.01 -28.21
N ALA A 126 0.19 -11.66 -27.34
CA ALA A 126 0.93 -12.89 -27.64
C ALA A 126 0.03 -14.15 -27.70
N GLY A 127 -1.28 -14.02 -27.44
CA GLY A 127 -2.24 -15.13 -27.50
C GLY A 127 -2.27 -16.01 -26.25
N GLU A 128 -1.70 -15.55 -25.13
CA GLU A 128 -1.74 -16.30 -23.88
C GLU A 128 -3.16 -16.43 -23.33
N ASP A 129 -3.48 -17.61 -22.77
CA ASP A 129 -4.77 -17.85 -22.12
C ASP A 129 -4.85 -17.13 -20.76
N GLY A 130 -5.60 -16.02 -20.74
CA GLY A 130 -5.83 -15.25 -19.52
C GLY A 130 -6.61 -16.00 -18.44
N ARG A 131 -7.47 -16.97 -18.79
CA ARG A 131 -8.19 -17.79 -17.80
C ARG A 131 -7.25 -18.78 -17.13
N MET A 132 -6.37 -19.41 -17.91
CA MET A 132 -5.31 -20.26 -17.38
C MET A 132 -4.38 -19.47 -16.45
N LEU A 133 -3.94 -18.27 -16.87
CA LEU A 133 -3.14 -17.38 -16.01
C LEU A 133 -3.85 -17.04 -14.70
N ALA A 134 -5.14 -16.69 -14.76
CA ALA A 134 -5.93 -16.39 -13.58
C ALA A 134 -6.08 -17.61 -12.67
N GLN A 135 -6.23 -18.82 -13.24
CA GLN A 135 -6.28 -20.07 -12.49
C GLN A 135 -4.95 -20.37 -11.79
N GLN A 136 -3.82 -20.18 -12.48
CA GLN A 136 -2.48 -20.33 -11.90
C GLN A 136 -2.29 -19.37 -10.72
N LEU A 137 -2.65 -18.09 -10.87
CA LEU A 137 -2.62 -17.11 -9.80
C LEU A 137 -3.49 -17.51 -8.61
N ARG A 138 -4.70 -18.01 -8.86
CA ARG A 138 -5.62 -18.49 -7.81
C ARG A 138 -5.05 -19.69 -7.05
N LEU A 139 -4.31 -20.56 -7.73
CA LEU A 139 -3.59 -21.69 -7.13
C LEU A 139 -2.25 -21.26 -6.50
N GLN A 140 -2.00 -19.96 -6.33
CA GLN A 140 -0.77 -19.38 -5.79
C GLN A 140 0.50 -19.79 -6.54
N HIS A 141 0.41 -20.03 -7.85
CA HIS A 141 1.57 -20.13 -8.71
C HIS A 141 2.09 -18.72 -9.02
N LEU A 142 2.89 -18.17 -8.09
CA LEU A 142 3.35 -16.78 -8.14
C LEU A 142 4.62 -16.57 -8.98
N ARG A 143 5.21 -17.65 -9.51
CA ARG A 143 6.31 -17.60 -10.49
C ARG A 143 5.70 -17.49 -11.88
N LEU A 144 5.74 -16.28 -12.44
CA LEU A 144 5.14 -15.92 -13.72
C LEU A 144 6.18 -15.19 -14.57
N GLY A 145 7.11 -15.92 -15.17
CA GLY A 145 8.13 -15.35 -16.05
C GLY A 145 8.72 -16.41 -16.97
N THR A 146 9.56 -15.95 -17.88
CA THR A 146 10.57 -16.72 -18.64
C THR A 146 11.88 -15.96 -18.50
#